data_AF-A0A2V5T6I7-F1
#
_entry.id   AF-A0A2V5T6I7-F1
#
_cell.length_a   1.000
_cell.length_b   1.000
_cell.length_c   1.000
_cell.angle_alpha   90.00
_cell.angle_beta   90.00
_cell.angle_gamma   90.00
#
_symmetry.space_group_name_H-M   'P 1'
#
loop_
_entity.id
_entity.type
_entity.pdbx_description
1 polymer ?
#
loop_
_entity_poly.entity_id
_entity_poly.type
_entity_poly.pdbx_seq_one_letter_code
_entity_poly.pdbx_strand_id
1 'polypeptide(L)'
;MNRNIITFVLLTVLSSFVLSSCDTPVGQGAGIGAATGAIIGGAATGNVRGAAIGAAAGAAAGTLVGAAVEEDQAARYGPPPPGGFPFGRWAGPPAFYYSPYTGRVYDLRSVPPGGLTRDADTGQLFRKP
;
A
#
# COMPACT_ATOMS: atom_id res chain seq x y z
N MET A 1 21.46 25.17 -15.36
CA MET A 1 20.72 24.11 -14.63
C MET A 1 21.16 24.16 -13.18
N ASN A 2 20.26 24.52 -12.26
CA ASN A 2 20.64 24.96 -10.92
C ASN A 2 20.96 23.74 -10.05
N ARG A 3 22.14 23.72 -9.42
CA ARG A 3 22.62 22.62 -8.54
C ARG A 3 21.57 22.20 -7.50
N ASN A 4 20.78 23.14 -7.01
CA ASN A 4 19.73 22.94 -6.01
C ASN A 4 18.50 22.19 -6.55
N ILE A 5 18.19 22.36 -7.84
CA ILE A 5 17.10 21.63 -8.50
C ILE A 5 17.52 20.17 -8.72
N ILE A 6 18.79 19.95 -9.08
CA ILE A 6 19.34 18.60 -9.28
C ILE A 6 19.34 17.82 -7.96
N THR A 7 19.72 18.43 -6.84
CA THR A 7 19.64 17.78 -5.52
C THR A 7 18.22 17.50 -5.08
N PHE A 8 17.26 18.42 -5.30
CA PHE A 8 15.84 18.17 -5.01
C PHE A 8 15.29 16.98 -5.81
N VAL A 9 15.57 16.94 -7.12
CA VAL A 9 15.15 15.84 -7.98
C VAL A 9 15.80 14.53 -7.56
N LEU A 10 17.10 14.53 -7.27
CA LEU A 10 17.82 13.33 -6.82
C LEU A 10 17.27 12.79 -5.50
N LEU A 11 16.96 13.67 -4.54
CA LEU A 11 16.44 13.30 -3.22
C LEU A 11 15.00 12.76 -3.32
N THR A 12 14.19 13.33 -4.21
CA THR A 12 12.83 12.84 -4.49
C THR A 12 12.87 11.48 -5.18
N VAL A 13 13.76 11.29 -6.16
CA VAL A 13 13.94 10.01 -6.87
C VAL A 13 14.50 8.92 -5.96
N LEU A 14 15.47 9.24 -5.09
CA LEU A 14 15.97 8.30 -4.09
C LEU A 14 14.88 7.88 -3.09
N SER A 15 14.04 8.83 -2.66
CA SER A 15 12.97 8.55 -1.71
C SER A 15 11.92 7.60 -2.32
N SER A 16 11.50 7.83 -3.57
CA SER A 16 10.59 6.94 -4.28
C SER A 16 11.15 5.51 -4.43
N PHE A 17 12.46 5.36 -4.64
CA PHE A 17 13.11 4.07 -4.76
C PHE A 17 13.15 3.27 -3.45
N VAL A 18 13.24 3.97 -2.31
CA VAL A 18 13.21 3.35 -0.98
C VAL A 18 11.77 3.01 -0.55
N LEU A 19 10.80 3.86 -0.86
CA LEU A 19 9.38 3.61 -0.57
C LEU A 19 8.79 2.44 -1.39
N SER A 20 9.25 2.21 -2.63
CA SER A 20 8.83 1.02 -3.40
C SER A 20 9.30 -0.31 -2.81
N SER A 21 10.29 -0.33 -1.93
CA SER A 21 10.78 -1.58 -1.30
C SER A 21 9.99 -2.00 -0.05
N CYS A 22 9.19 -1.10 0.53
CA CYS A 22 8.31 -1.42 1.65
C CYS A 22 6.87 -1.16 1.22
N ASP A 23 6.23 -2.17 0.65
CA ASP A 23 4.81 -2.18 0.29
C ASP A 23 3.93 -2.30 1.56
N THR A 24 4.23 -1.46 2.56
CA THR A 24 3.55 -1.43 3.84
C THR A 24 2.46 -0.36 3.82
N PRO A 25 1.29 -0.63 4.42
CA PRO A 25 0.22 0.37 4.56
C PRO A 25 0.71 1.67 5.20
N VAL A 26 1.65 1.56 6.15
CA VAL A 26 2.34 2.67 6.83
C VAL A 26 3.12 3.55 5.85
N GLY A 27 3.93 2.95 4.97
CA GLY A 27 4.77 3.69 4.02
C GLY A 27 3.95 4.44 2.97
N GLN A 28 2.91 3.78 2.44
CA GLN A 28 1.97 4.39 1.49
C GLN A 28 1.20 5.56 2.13
N GLY A 29 0.67 5.36 3.34
CA GLY A 29 -0.03 6.41 4.09
C GLY A 29 0.88 7.61 4.39
N ALA A 30 2.10 7.36 4.85
CA ALA A 30 3.09 8.39 5.13
C ALA A 30 3.50 9.17 3.88
N GLY A 31 3.74 8.49 2.77
CA GLY A 31 4.14 9.11 1.51
C GLY A 31 3.05 10.01 0.92
N ILE A 32 1.81 9.50 0.86
CA ILE A 32 0.66 10.28 0.38
C ILE A 32 0.41 11.47 1.32
N GLY A 33 0.40 11.23 2.63
CA GLY A 33 0.21 12.28 3.62
C GLY A 33 1.28 13.36 3.55
N ALA A 34 2.56 12.99 3.39
CA ALA A 34 3.66 13.93 3.25
C ALA A 34 3.53 14.78 1.98
N ALA A 35 3.21 14.16 0.84
CA ALA A 35 3.06 14.85 -0.43
C ALA A 35 1.88 15.84 -0.39
N THR A 36 0.72 15.39 0.08
CA THR A 36 -0.48 16.24 0.21
C THR A 36 -0.25 17.38 1.21
N GLY A 37 0.35 17.07 2.36
CA GLY A 37 0.68 18.05 3.40
C GLY A 37 1.70 19.09 2.92
N ALA A 38 2.69 18.69 2.11
CA ALA A 38 3.67 19.60 1.53
C ALA A 38 3.03 20.61 0.56
N ILE A 39 2.09 20.14 -0.26
CA ILE A 39 1.37 20.99 -1.22
C ILE A 39 0.51 22.00 -0.46
N ILE A 40 -0.29 21.53 0.51
CA ILE A 40 -1.18 22.40 1.30
C ILE A 40 -0.36 23.40 2.12
N GLY A 41 0.67 22.94 2.82
CA GLY A 41 1.53 23.78 3.64
C GLY A 41 2.33 24.80 2.81
N GLY A 42 2.77 24.41 1.62
CA GLY A 42 3.44 25.31 0.67
C GLY A 42 2.49 26.36 0.09
N ALA A 43 1.26 25.96 -0.27
CA ALA A 43 0.24 26.86 -0.81
C ALA A 43 -0.29 27.83 0.26
N ALA A 44 -0.46 27.39 1.50
CA ALA A 44 -1.00 28.21 2.58
C ALA A 44 -0.01 29.26 3.08
N THR A 45 1.29 28.95 3.15
CA THR A 45 2.29 29.89 3.69
C THR A 45 3.17 30.55 2.62
N GLY A 46 3.06 30.14 1.35
CA GLY A 46 3.87 30.65 0.24
C GLY A 46 5.37 30.39 0.37
N ASN A 47 5.79 29.46 1.23
CA ASN A 47 7.19 29.29 1.64
C ASN A 47 7.53 27.81 1.84
N VAL A 48 8.78 27.43 1.54
CA VAL A 48 9.31 26.08 1.73
C VAL A 48 9.23 25.56 3.17
N ARG A 49 9.22 26.46 4.17
CA ARG A 49 9.03 26.08 5.58
C ARG A 49 7.62 25.54 5.84
N GLY A 50 6.57 26.15 5.29
CA GLY A 50 5.22 25.64 5.45
C GLY A 50 5.03 24.32 4.70
N ALA A 51 5.67 24.16 3.54
CA ALA A 51 5.71 22.87 2.85
C ALA A 51 6.38 21.78 3.71
N ALA A 52 7.50 22.08 4.37
CA ALA A 52 8.17 21.13 5.25
C ALA A 52 7.33 20.75 6.48
N ILE A 53 6.67 21.74 7.11
CA ILE A 53 5.80 21.50 8.28
C ILE A 53 4.58 20.67 7.87
N GLY A 54 3.95 21.02 6.74
CA GLY A 54 2.83 20.27 6.20
C GLY A 54 3.22 18.86 5.80
N ALA A 55 4.41 18.67 5.21
CA ALA A 55 4.95 17.35 4.90
C ALA A 55 5.18 16.51 6.15
N ALA A 56 5.76 17.09 7.21
CA ALA A 56 6.01 16.37 8.45
C ALA A 56 4.71 15.99 9.17
N ALA A 57 3.74 16.91 9.25
CA ALA A 57 2.44 16.65 9.85
C ALA A 57 1.63 15.61 9.05
N GLY A 58 1.62 15.74 7.73
CA GLY A 58 0.98 14.80 6.83
C GLY A 58 1.61 13.42 6.86
N ALA A 59 2.95 13.33 6.92
CA ALA A 59 3.67 12.08 7.09
C ALA A 59 3.29 11.40 8.43
N ALA A 60 3.29 12.16 9.53
CA ALA A 60 2.95 11.63 10.85
C ALA A 60 1.50 11.14 10.93
N ALA A 61 0.55 11.88 10.33
CA ALA A 61 -0.83 11.41 10.25
C ALA A 61 -0.93 10.15 9.37
N GLY A 62 -0.24 10.15 8.23
CA GLY A 62 -0.20 9.02 7.31
C GLY A 62 0.42 7.75 7.90
N THR A 63 1.48 7.87 8.70
CA THR A 63 2.09 6.72 9.40
C THR A 63 1.15 6.17 10.45
N LEU A 64 0.50 7.02 11.24
CA LEU A 64 -0.45 6.59 12.27
C LEU A 64 -1.65 5.86 11.66
N VAL A 65 -2.22 6.40 10.59
CA VAL A 65 -3.33 5.75 9.87
C VAL A 65 -2.87 4.43 9.28
N GLY A 66 -1.73 4.40 8.60
CA GLY A 66 -1.22 3.16 8.02
C GLY A 66 -0.88 2.10 9.09
N ALA A 67 -0.41 2.52 10.27
CA ALA A 67 -0.15 1.61 11.39
C ALA A 67 -1.46 1.07 11.98
N ALA A 68 -2.49 1.92 12.13
CA ALA A 68 -3.81 1.48 12.55
C ALA A 68 -4.46 0.52 11.54
N VAL A 69 -4.26 0.74 10.24
CA VAL A 69 -4.72 -0.18 9.19
C VAL A 69 -3.96 -1.50 9.28
N GLU A 70 -2.65 -1.48 9.47
CA GLU A 70 -1.84 -2.70 9.61
C GLU A 70 -2.25 -3.52 10.85
N GLU A 71 -2.51 -2.87 11.98
CA GLU A 71 -3.03 -3.50 13.20
C GLU A 71 -4.44 -4.10 12.98
N ASP A 72 -5.37 -3.37 12.34
CA ASP A 72 -6.70 -3.91 12.01
C ASP A 72 -6.60 -5.09 11.03
N GLN A 73 -5.67 -5.03 10.07
CA GLN A 73 -5.40 -6.12 9.14
C GLN A 73 -4.80 -7.34 9.86
N ALA A 74 -3.83 -7.14 10.75
CA ALA A 74 -3.23 -8.21 11.53
C ALA A 74 -4.26 -8.87 12.47
N ALA A 75 -5.14 -8.08 13.10
CA ALA A 75 -6.20 -8.58 13.96
C ALA A 75 -7.30 -9.32 13.17
N ARG A 76 -7.62 -8.90 11.94
CA ARG A 76 -8.67 -9.53 11.12
C ARG A 76 -8.19 -10.72 10.27
N TYR A 77 -6.95 -10.70 9.80
CA TYR A 77 -6.43 -11.63 8.79
C TYR A 77 -5.21 -12.44 9.25
N GLY A 78 -4.60 -12.06 10.38
CA GLY A 78 -3.29 -12.58 10.80
C GLY A 78 -2.14 -11.85 10.09
N PRO A 79 -0.91 -11.94 10.62
CA PRO A 79 0.25 -11.31 10.00
C PRO A 79 0.46 -11.85 8.57
N PRO A 80 0.77 -10.99 7.58
CA PRO A 80 1.01 -11.44 6.21
C PRO A 80 2.15 -12.47 6.20
N PRO A 81 1.95 -13.66 5.60
CA PRO A 81 2.98 -14.68 5.58
C PRO A 81 4.21 -14.19 4.80
N PRO A 82 5.43 -14.49 5.28
CA PRO A 82 6.65 -14.17 4.55
C PRO A 82 6.62 -14.88 3.19
N GLY A 83 6.45 -14.13 2.11
CA GLY A 83 6.22 -14.65 0.75
C GLY A 83 4.90 -14.22 0.10
N GLY A 84 4.03 -13.52 0.84
CA GLY A 84 2.76 -13.00 0.33
C GLY A 84 1.64 -14.05 0.27
N PHE A 85 0.46 -13.62 -0.19
CA PHE A 85 -0.70 -14.50 -0.27
C PHE A 85 -0.55 -15.51 -1.41
N PRO A 86 -0.84 -16.80 -1.16
CA PRO A 86 -0.76 -17.83 -2.19
C PRO A 86 -1.77 -17.57 -3.31
N PHE A 87 -1.40 -17.95 -4.54
CA PHE A 87 -2.28 -17.85 -5.69
C PHE A 87 -3.35 -18.95 -5.68
N GLY A 88 -4.57 -18.60 -6.05
CA GLY A 88 -5.64 -19.56 -6.32
C GLY A 88 -5.27 -20.44 -7.52
N ARG A 89 -5.62 -21.73 -7.45
CA ARG A 89 -5.41 -22.65 -8.57
C ARG A 89 -6.54 -22.51 -9.58
N TRP A 90 -6.24 -22.56 -10.87
CA TRP A 90 -7.28 -22.51 -11.90
C TRP A 90 -8.23 -23.71 -11.77
N ALA A 91 -9.55 -23.44 -11.77
CA ALA A 91 -10.55 -24.46 -11.50
C ALA A 91 -11.24 -25.05 -12.74
N GLY A 92 -10.82 -24.67 -13.95
CA GLY A 92 -11.38 -25.13 -15.21
C GLY A 92 -12.25 -24.07 -15.92
N PRO A 93 -13.39 -23.63 -15.36
CA PRO A 93 -14.16 -22.58 -16.00
C PRO A 93 -13.49 -21.20 -15.86
N PRO A 94 -13.66 -20.30 -16.84
CA PRO A 94 -13.01 -19.00 -16.85
C PRO A 94 -13.41 -18.20 -15.61
N ALA A 95 -12.38 -17.68 -14.94
CA ALA A 95 -12.45 -16.91 -13.71
C ALA A 95 -12.95 -17.67 -12.45
N PHE A 96 -13.03 -19.00 -12.49
CA PHE A 96 -13.17 -19.80 -11.28
C PHE A 96 -11.81 -20.32 -10.81
N TYR A 97 -11.54 -20.17 -9.52
CA TYR A 97 -10.28 -20.58 -8.91
C TYR A 97 -10.51 -21.33 -7.61
N TYR A 98 -9.72 -22.37 -7.38
CA TYR A 98 -9.63 -23.10 -6.14
C TYR A 98 -8.86 -22.31 -5.10
N SER A 99 -9.43 -22.17 -3.90
CA SER A 99 -8.71 -21.72 -2.72
C SER A 99 -7.54 -22.67 -2.43
N PRO A 100 -6.33 -22.15 -2.19
CA PRO A 100 -5.17 -22.94 -1.83
C PRO A 100 -5.26 -23.56 -0.43
N TYR A 101 -6.26 -23.15 0.37
CA TYR A 101 -6.41 -23.59 1.76
C TYR A 101 -7.43 -24.72 1.91
N THR A 102 -8.60 -24.56 1.30
CA THR A 102 -9.72 -25.50 1.44
C THR A 102 -10.05 -26.26 0.17
N GLY A 103 -9.48 -25.85 -0.98
CA GLY A 103 -9.85 -26.42 -2.27
C GLY A 103 -11.27 -26.06 -2.72
N ARG A 104 -11.89 -25.03 -2.12
CA ARG A 104 -13.19 -24.51 -2.58
C ARG A 104 -13.06 -23.67 -3.84
N VAL A 105 -14.05 -23.78 -4.72
CA VAL A 105 -14.12 -22.96 -5.93
C VAL A 105 -14.73 -21.61 -5.61
N TYR A 106 -14.04 -20.54 -6.00
CA TYR A 106 -14.50 -19.17 -5.93
C TYR A 106 -14.61 -18.55 -7.33
N ASP A 107 -15.69 -17.81 -7.56
CA ASP A 107 -15.86 -16.97 -8.74
C ASP A 107 -15.08 -15.66 -8.54
N LEU A 108 -13.98 -15.51 -9.28
CA LEU A 108 -13.10 -14.34 -9.24
C LEU A 108 -13.29 -13.42 -10.45
N ARG A 109 -14.45 -13.43 -11.13
CA ARG A 109 -14.72 -12.56 -12.29
C ARG A 109 -14.65 -11.07 -11.95
N SER A 110 -15.16 -10.71 -10.77
CA SER A 110 -15.16 -9.34 -10.26
C SER A 110 -13.80 -8.90 -9.70
N VAL A 111 -12.88 -9.85 -9.50
CA VAL A 111 -11.59 -9.59 -8.88
C VAL A 111 -10.57 -9.29 -9.98
N PRO A 112 -9.87 -8.15 -9.94
CA PRO A 112 -8.81 -7.85 -10.90
C PRO A 112 -7.66 -8.86 -10.78
N PRO A 113 -6.87 -9.08 -11.85
CA PRO A 113 -5.69 -9.94 -11.79
C PRO A 113 -4.72 -9.44 -10.69
N GLY A 114 -4.24 -10.35 -9.84
CA GLY A 114 -3.48 -10.02 -8.63
C GLY A 114 -4.32 -9.58 -7.42
N GLY A 115 -5.64 -9.43 -7.59
CA GLY A 115 -6.58 -9.07 -6.52
C GLY A 115 -6.71 -10.17 -5.47
N LEU A 116 -6.98 -9.75 -4.23
CA LEU A 116 -7.12 -10.65 -3.09
C LEU A 116 -8.58 -11.06 -2.92
N THR A 117 -8.81 -12.34 -2.67
CA THR A 117 -10.12 -12.91 -2.36
C THR A 117 -10.05 -13.65 -1.05
N ARG A 118 -11.12 -13.58 -0.26
CA ARG A 118 -11.22 -14.23 1.04
C ARG A 118 -11.86 -15.61 0.91
N ASP A 119 -11.22 -16.61 1.47
CA ASP A 119 -11.82 -17.92 1.69
C ASP A 119 -12.85 -17.82 2.84
N ALA A 120 -14.10 -18.18 2.58
CA ALA A 120 -15.20 -18.09 3.53
C ALA A 120 -15.04 -19.05 4.73
N ASP A 121 -14.33 -20.18 4.55
CA ASP A 121 -14.21 -21.21 5.58
C ASP A 121 -13.05 -20.94 6.54
N THR A 122 -11.89 -20.54 6.02
CA THR A 122 -10.68 -20.27 6.82
C THR A 122 -10.49 -18.79 7.12
N GLY A 123 -11.21 -17.91 6.42
CA GLY A 123 -11.01 -16.47 6.48
C GLY A 123 -9.72 -15.97 5.83
N GLN A 124 -8.90 -16.87 5.27
CA GLN A 124 -7.59 -16.54 4.70
C GLN A 124 -7.71 -15.95 3.29
N LEU A 125 -6.78 -15.05 2.95
CA LEU A 125 -6.75 -14.35 1.68
C LEU A 125 -5.89 -15.12 0.66
N PHE A 126 -6.36 -15.22 -0.58
CA PHE A 126 -5.61 -15.78 -1.70
C PHE A 126 -5.63 -14.83 -2.89
N ARG A 127 -4.58 -14.84 -3.71
CA ARG A 127 -4.47 -14.00 -4.91
C ARG A 127 -5.09 -14.67 -6.11
N LYS A 128 -5.81 -13.88 -6.91
CA LYS A 128 -6.12 -14.26 -8.29
C LYS A 128 -4.81 -14.23 -9.11
N PRO A 129 -4.43 -15.32 -9.79
CA PRO A 129 -3.28 -15.31 -10.68
C PRO A 129 -3.50 -14.42 -11.91
#